data_AF-A0A9E3D957-F1
#
_entry.id   AF-A0A9E3D957-F1
#
_cell.length_a   1.000
_cell.length_b   1.000
_cell.length_c   1.000
_cell.angle_alpha   90.00
_cell.angle_beta   90.00
_cell.angle_gamma   90.00
#
_symmetry.space_group_name_H-M   'P 1'
#
loop_
_entity.id
_entity.type
_entity.pdbx_description
1 polymer ?
#
loop_
_entity_poly.entity_id
_entity_poly.type
_entity_poly.pdbx_seq_one_letter_code
_entity_poly.pdbx_strand_id
1 'polypeptide(L)'
;MTRRAKVIAHTLCFAIVLSAVATFAQTTRDVPLQSFDGKTALTTAPATQSVAVDPSTPRGALKSLIHAMETGDGDQIKSLIATSNPSEDKMVAAMANMSVSQKKFRDAADTAFGANSKELTGDTNAATTEGMAKIDAAQETINGDKAVIDSGPAAGTPPLTLTKSGNQWKIPISELSRGVDQSTIDQRLADLAFMSGLMNDSATEISKGTYKTPKDAGDAIKSKMMTAMMQRAAAATRPTTAPADSAQKEAN
;
A
#
# COMPACT_ATOMS: atom_id res chain seq x y z
N MET A 1 -37.88 15.78 1.28
CA MET A 1 -36.73 15.70 2.20
C MET A 1 -35.75 14.65 1.66
N THR A 2 -34.76 15.11 0.90
CA THR A 2 -33.95 14.27 0.00
C THR A 2 -32.59 14.04 0.65
N ARG A 3 -32.36 12.86 1.25
CA ARG A 3 -31.04 12.48 1.77
C ARG A 3 -30.14 12.13 0.58
N ARG A 4 -29.30 13.07 0.17
CA ARG A 4 -28.24 12.85 -0.82
C ARG A 4 -27.21 11.88 -0.23
N ALA A 5 -27.10 10.70 -0.84
CA ALA A 5 -26.05 9.73 -0.59
C ALA A 5 -24.68 10.35 -0.93
N LYS A 6 -23.88 10.63 0.10
CA LYS A 6 -22.43 10.86 -0.06
C LYS A 6 -21.78 9.49 -0.26
N VAL A 7 -21.73 9.02 -1.51
CA VAL A 7 -20.80 7.95 -1.92
C VAL A 7 -19.44 8.63 -2.04
N ILE A 8 -18.73 8.69 -0.92
CA ILE A 8 -17.37 9.22 -0.84
C ILE A 8 -16.45 8.18 -1.49
N ALA A 9 -15.77 8.62 -2.53
CA ALA A 9 -14.65 7.97 -3.18
C ALA A 9 -13.71 7.31 -2.15
N HIS A 10 -13.72 5.98 -2.11
CA HIS A 10 -12.76 5.12 -1.39
C HIS A 10 -11.73 4.51 -2.35
N THR A 11 -11.55 5.14 -3.50
CA THR A 11 -10.46 4.86 -4.43
C THR A 11 -9.18 5.41 -3.80
N LEU A 12 -8.16 4.55 -3.64
CA LEU A 12 -6.84 4.80 -3.03
C LEU A 12 -6.77 4.72 -1.49
N CYS A 13 -6.66 3.51 -0.92
CA CYS A 13 -5.92 3.33 0.35
C CYS A 13 -4.56 2.64 0.17
N PHE A 14 -4.22 2.17 -1.04
CA PHE A 14 -2.87 1.65 -1.33
C PHE A 14 -1.94 2.67 -2.01
N ALA A 15 -2.45 3.84 -2.39
CA ALA A 15 -1.65 4.97 -2.86
C ALA A 15 -1.47 6.07 -1.79
N ILE A 16 -1.78 5.79 -0.52
CA ILE A 16 -1.58 6.75 0.59
C ILE A 16 -0.10 6.83 1.04
N VAL A 17 0.80 6.00 0.49
CA VAL A 17 2.25 6.20 0.69
C VAL A 17 2.89 7.01 -0.45
N LEU A 18 2.19 7.28 -1.57
CA LEU A 18 2.80 7.94 -2.73
C LEU A 18 1.88 8.98 -3.38
N SER A 19 1.47 10.00 -2.63
CA SER A 19 0.83 11.20 -3.19
C SER A 19 1.10 12.42 -2.31
N ALA A 20 2.31 12.99 -2.41
CA ALA A 20 2.58 14.39 -2.07
C ALA A 20 3.95 14.83 -2.61
N VAL A 21 4.04 15.19 -3.89
CA VAL A 21 5.12 16.06 -4.38
C VAL A 21 4.50 17.23 -5.15
N ALA A 22 5.00 18.42 -4.81
CA ALA A 22 4.88 19.71 -5.46
C ALA A 22 3.58 20.51 -5.26
N THR A 23 3.55 21.33 -4.20
CA THR A 23 3.44 22.80 -4.32
C THR A 23 3.87 23.43 -2.99
N PHE A 24 5.16 23.71 -2.80
CA PHE A 24 5.61 24.70 -1.83
C PHE A 24 6.06 25.94 -2.61
N ALA A 25 5.16 26.90 -2.72
CA ALA A 25 5.52 28.26 -3.07
C ALA A 25 6.35 28.85 -1.92
N GLN A 26 7.56 29.29 -2.24
CA GLN A 26 8.45 30.00 -1.35
C GLN A 26 7.75 31.25 -0.79
N THR A 27 7.37 31.22 0.49
CA THR A 27 7.10 32.44 1.24
C THR A 27 8.34 32.74 2.07
N THR A 28 9.23 33.56 1.52
CA THR A 28 10.31 34.20 2.28
C THR A 28 9.67 35.19 3.25
N ARG A 29 9.63 34.86 4.53
CA ARG A 29 9.42 35.85 5.59
C ARG A 29 10.78 36.27 6.12
N ASP A 30 11.09 37.55 5.93
CA ASP A 30 12.08 38.29 6.71
C ASP A 30 11.75 38.15 8.20
N VAL A 31 12.67 37.58 8.98
CA VAL A 31 12.60 37.52 10.44
C VAL A 31 13.67 38.46 11.00
N PRO A 32 13.32 39.40 11.90
CA PRO A 32 14.28 40.29 12.53
C PRO A 32 15.22 39.53 13.47
N LEU A 33 16.51 39.87 13.39
CA LEU A 33 17.58 39.38 14.26
C LEU A 33 17.35 39.83 15.71
N GLN A 34 17.01 38.90 16.60
CA GLN A 34 17.15 39.08 18.05
C GLN A 34 18.46 38.47 18.53
N SER A 35 19.33 39.30 19.10
CA SER A 35 20.57 38.91 19.78
C SER A 35 20.26 38.23 21.11
N PHE A 36 20.70 36.99 21.27
CA PHE A 36 20.66 36.27 22.55
C PHE A 36 22.08 36.02 23.05
N ASP A 37 22.51 36.78 24.06
CA ASP A 37 23.67 36.47 24.90
C ASP A 37 23.25 35.40 25.92
N GLY A 38 23.58 34.14 25.65
CA GLY A 38 23.16 33.01 26.49
C GLY A 38 24.10 31.81 26.38
N LYS A 39 24.93 31.64 27.40
CA LYS A 39 25.89 30.55 27.65
C LYS A 39 25.38 29.17 27.19
N THR A 40 25.93 28.69 26.08
CA THR A 40 25.65 27.39 25.46
C THR A 40 26.22 26.25 26.29
N ALA A 41 25.34 25.50 26.97
CA ALA A 41 25.64 24.14 27.40
C ALA A 41 25.53 23.23 26.17
N LEU A 42 26.62 22.54 25.82
CA LEU A 42 26.66 21.55 24.76
C LEU A 42 25.85 20.32 25.19
N THR A 43 24.54 20.35 24.96
CA THR A 43 23.71 19.16 24.99
C THR A 43 24.08 18.34 23.76
N THR A 44 24.94 17.33 23.96
CA THR A 44 25.23 16.29 22.97
C THR A 44 23.92 15.59 22.62
N ALA A 45 23.32 15.98 21.50
CA ALA A 45 22.17 15.28 20.94
C ALA A 45 22.59 13.81 20.71
N PRO A 46 21.82 12.82 21.20
CA PRO A 46 22.15 11.43 20.99
C PRO A 46 22.28 11.16 19.49
N ALA A 47 23.41 10.59 19.08
CA ALA A 47 23.63 10.19 17.71
C ALA A 47 22.58 9.13 17.33
N THR A 48 21.67 9.49 16.44
CA THR A 48 20.68 8.57 15.87
C THR A 48 21.41 7.54 15.03
N GLN A 49 21.74 6.39 15.62
CA GLN A 49 22.23 5.26 14.86
C GLN A 49 21.14 4.82 13.88
N SER A 50 21.50 4.67 12.61
CA SER A 50 20.61 4.08 11.61
C SER A 50 20.26 2.67 12.08
N VAL A 51 19.06 2.50 12.64
CA VAL A 51 18.60 1.22 13.16
C VAL A 51 18.46 0.28 11.98
N ALA A 52 19.29 -0.77 11.98
CA ALA A 52 19.20 -1.89 11.06
C ALA A 52 17.76 -2.43 11.02
N VAL A 53 17.39 -3.09 9.93
CA VAL A 53 16.06 -3.70 9.76
C VAL A 53 15.92 -4.88 10.75
N ASP A 54 15.57 -4.56 11.99
CA ASP A 54 15.39 -5.53 13.09
C ASP A 54 13.91 -5.61 13.48
N PRO A 55 13.21 -6.70 13.11
CA PRO A 55 11.78 -6.85 13.39
C PRO A 55 11.47 -7.07 14.89
N SER A 56 12.49 -7.12 15.77
CA SER A 56 12.33 -7.15 17.23
C SER A 56 11.96 -5.79 17.83
N THR A 57 12.03 -4.72 17.04
CA THR A 57 11.54 -3.37 17.38
C THR A 57 10.31 -2.99 16.54
N PRO A 58 9.38 -2.15 17.04
CA PRO A 58 8.19 -1.80 16.26
C PRO A 58 8.54 -1.07 14.95
N ARG A 59 9.42 -0.05 15.00
CA ARG A 59 9.93 0.60 13.78
C ARG A 59 10.63 -0.37 12.83
N GLY A 60 11.46 -1.27 13.34
CA GLY A 60 12.17 -2.23 12.49
C GLY A 60 11.24 -3.24 11.82
N ALA A 61 10.13 -3.62 12.45
CA ALA A 61 9.08 -4.42 11.80
C ALA A 61 8.40 -3.66 10.64
N LEU A 62 8.09 -2.37 10.80
CA LEU A 62 7.55 -1.55 9.71
C LEU A 62 8.54 -1.41 8.54
N LYS A 63 9.82 -1.15 8.82
CA LYS A 63 10.86 -1.11 7.79
C LYS A 63 11.02 -2.46 7.09
N SER A 64 10.95 -3.55 7.86
CA SER A 64 10.98 -4.91 7.31
C SER A 64 9.81 -5.14 6.36
N LEU A 65 8.62 -4.63 6.66
CA LEU A 65 7.46 -4.76 5.78
C LEU A 65 7.65 -3.97 4.48
N ILE A 66 8.11 -2.71 4.56
CA ILE A 66 8.42 -1.92 3.35
C ILE A 66 9.44 -2.66 2.48
N HIS A 67 10.51 -3.16 3.09
CA HIS A 67 11.52 -3.91 2.36
C HIS A 67 10.95 -5.16 1.70
N ALA A 68 10.16 -5.96 2.43
CA ALA A 68 9.54 -7.17 1.91
C ALA A 68 8.57 -6.88 0.74
N MET A 69 7.82 -5.78 0.80
CA MET A 69 6.96 -5.35 -0.31
C MET A 69 7.79 -4.93 -1.54
N GLU A 70 8.92 -4.24 -1.34
CA GLU A 70 9.80 -3.84 -2.44
C GLU A 70 10.58 -5.01 -3.04
N THR A 71 10.94 -6.02 -2.25
CA THR A 71 11.61 -7.22 -2.77
C THR A 71 10.65 -8.28 -3.28
N GLY A 72 9.34 -8.11 -3.07
CA GLY A 72 8.34 -9.11 -3.41
C GLY A 72 8.41 -10.35 -2.52
N ASP A 73 8.94 -10.23 -1.30
CA ASP A 73 9.05 -11.34 -0.34
C ASP A 73 7.70 -11.59 0.34
N GLY A 74 6.88 -12.40 -0.33
CA GLY A 74 5.53 -12.74 0.15
C GLY A 74 5.53 -13.45 1.51
N ASP A 75 6.54 -14.26 1.82
CA ASP A 75 6.64 -14.99 3.08
C ASP A 75 6.98 -14.04 4.23
N GLN A 76 7.89 -13.11 4.01
CA GLN A 76 8.22 -12.09 4.99
C GLN A 76 7.03 -11.16 5.25
N ILE A 77 6.28 -10.74 4.21
CA ILE A 77 5.03 -9.97 4.37
C ILE A 77 4.04 -10.73 5.26
N LYS A 78 3.80 -12.02 4.98
CA LYS A 78 2.90 -12.86 5.77
C LYS A 78 3.36 -12.98 7.22
N SER A 79 4.67 -13.05 7.47
CA SER A 79 5.21 -13.17 8.84
C SER A 79 5.02 -11.91 9.68
N LEU A 80 5.07 -10.72 9.06
CA LEU A 80 5.04 -9.40 9.70
C LEU A 80 3.63 -8.89 9.99
N ILE A 81 2.61 -9.52 9.41
CA ILE A 81 1.21 -9.12 9.60
C ILE A 81 0.52 -10.13 10.51
N ALA A 82 -0.15 -9.64 11.53
CA ALA A 82 -0.94 -10.47 12.43
C ALA A 82 -2.37 -10.59 11.90
N THR A 83 -2.86 -11.83 11.82
CA THR A 83 -4.22 -12.18 11.43
C THR A 83 -4.91 -12.90 12.59
N SER A 84 -6.23 -12.78 12.65
CA SER A 84 -7.09 -13.31 13.72
C SER A 84 -8.20 -14.22 13.21
N ASN A 85 -8.41 -14.26 11.90
CA ASN A 85 -9.46 -15.05 11.27
C ASN A 85 -9.13 -15.37 9.79
N PRO A 86 -9.84 -16.33 9.16
CA PRO A 86 -9.54 -16.74 7.78
C PRO A 86 -9.75 -15.65 6.71
N SER A 87 -10.60 -14.66 6.95
CA SER A 87 -10.80 -13.53 6.02
C SER A 87 -9.55 -12.64 5.98
N GLU A 88 -8.98 -12.39 7.16
CA GLU A 88 -7.72 -11.69 7.34
C GLU A 88 -6.54 -12.43 6.69
N ASP A 89 -6.47 -13.76 6.81
CA ASP A 89 -5.45 -14.57 6.13
C ASP A 89 -5.50 -14.41 4.61
N LYS A 90 -6.70 -14.40 4.01
CA LYS A 90 -6.88 -14.18 2.57
C LYS A 90 -6.41 -12.80 2.14
N MET A 91 -6.66 -11.77 2.95
CA MET A 91 -6.20 -10.40 2.68
C MET A 91 -4.67 -10.30 2.71
N VAL A 92 -4.02 -10.89 3.71
CA VAL A 92 -2.56 -10.92 3.75
C VAL A 92 -1.98 -11.72 2.59
N ALA A 93 -2.57 -12.86 2.23
CA ALA A 93 -2.15 -13.63 1.07
C ALA A 93 -2.30 -12.83 -0.24
N ALA A 94 -3.39 -12.09 -0.42
CA ALA A 94 -3.59 -11.23 -1.59
C ALA A 94 -2.56 -10.09 -1.66
N MET A 95 -2.23 -9.45 -0.53
CA MET A 95 -1.19 -8.41 -0.45
C MET A 95 0.20 -8.97 -0.79
N ALA A 96 0.54 -10.15 -0.26
CA ALA A 96 1.79 -10.84 -0.56
C ALA A 96 1.89 -11.18 -2.05
N ASN A 97 0.83 -11.76 -2.63
CA ASN A 97 0.78 -12.10 -4.06
C ASN A 97 0.88 -10.86 -4.95
N MET A 98 0.25 -9.76 -4.57
CA MET A 98 0.37 -8.49 -5.30
C MET A 98 1.81 -7.99 -5.30
N SER A 99 2.51 -8.05 -4.17
CA SER A 99 3.90 -7.60 -4.04
C SER A 99 4.85 -8.47 -4.88
N VAL A 100 4.65 -9.79 -4.90
CA VAL A 100 5.40 -10.73 -5.78
C VAL A 100 5.21 -10.36 -7.25
N SER A 101 3.96 -10.15 -7.68
CA SER A 101 3.63 -9.78 -9.06
C SER A 101 4.22 -8.42 -9.44
N GLN A 102 4.20 -7.45 -8.53
CA GLN A 102 4.80 -6.13 -8.75
C GLN A 102 6.32 -6.23 -8.91
N LYS A 103 7.01 -7.01 -8.06
CA LYS A 103 8.45 -7.26 -8.21
C LYS A 103 8.78 -7.88 -9.55
N LYS A 104 8.05 -8.94 -9.95
CA LYS A 104 8.24 -9.60 -11.24
C LYS A 104 8.03 -8.65 -12.42
N PHE A 105 7.02 -7.78 -12.32
CA PHE A 105 6.77 -6.73 -13.32
C PHE A 105 7.93 -5.74 -13.41
N ARG A 106 8.46 -5.27 -12.27
CA ARG A 106 9.64 -4.38 -12.25
C ARG A 106 10.86 -5.06 -12.85
N ASP A 107 11.15 -6.30 -12.45
CA ASP A 107 12.30 -7.05 -12.97
C ASP A 107 12.24 -7.22 -14.49
N ALA A 108 11.04 -7.53 -15.02
CA ALA A 108 10.83 -7.62 -16.45
C ALA A 108 11.06 -6.27 -17.15
N ALA A 109 10.55 -5.18 -16.58
CA ALA A 109 10.73 -3.84 -17.12
C ALA A 109 12.21 -3.38 -17.07
N ASP A 110 12.90 -3.59 -15.96
CA ASP A 110 14.32 -3.27 -15.79
C ASP A 110 15.17 -4.07 -16.78
N THR A 111 14.87 -5.36 -16.96
CA THR A 111 15.56 -6.23 -17.93
C THR A 111 15.34 -5.76 -19.37
N ALA A 112 14.10 -5.39 -19.73
CA ALA A 112 13.76 -5.03 -21.11
C ALA A 112 14.16 -3.60 -21.47
N PHE A 113 14.10 -2.66 -20.53
CA PHE A 113 14.19 -1.23 -20.81
C PHE A 113 15.32 -0.50 -20.07
N GLY A 114 16.03 -1.18 -19.16
CA GLY A 114 17.14 -0.60 -18.39
C GLY A 114 16.70 0.64 -17.60
N ALA A 115 17.48 1.72 -17.67
CA ALA A 115 17.20 2.96 -16.93
C ALA A 115 15.83 3.60 -17.23
N ASN A 116 15.25 3.32 -18.41
CA ASN A 116 13.96 3.88 -18.80
C ASN A 116 12.77 3.12 -18.19
N SER A 117 12.99 2.00 -17.50
CA SER A 117 11.94 1.24 -16.82
C SER A 117 11.15 2.09 -15.80
N LYS A 118 11.80 3.10 -15.21
CA LYS A 118 11.20 4.03 -14.24
C LYS A 118 10.03 4.83 -14.81
N GLU A 119 9.96 5.04 -16.12
CA GLU A 119 8.79 5.66 -16.77
C GLU A 119 7.53 4.80 -16.62
N LEU A 120 7.71 3.48 -16.50
CA LEU A 120 6.65 2.50 -16.36
C LEU A 120 6.38 2.12 -14.91
N THR A 121 7.43 1.97 -14.10
CA THR A 121 7.36 1.43 -12.73
C THR A 121 7.45 2.50 -11.64
N GLY A 122 7.83 3.73 -11.99
CA GLY A 122 8.19 4.79 -11.05
C GLY A 122 9.59 4.62 -10.46
N ASP A 123 10.04 5.60 -9.67
CA ASP A 123 11.29 5.49 -8.90
C ASP A 123 11.03 4.82 -7.54
N THR A 124 10.95 3.48 -7.53
CA THR A 124 10.63 2.72 -6.31
C THR A 124 11.71 2.80 -5.25
N ASN A 125 12.97 3.03 -5.64
CA ASN A 125 14.07 3.25 -4.71
C ASN A 125 13.92 4.57 -3.94
N ALA A 126 13.57 5.65 -4.64
CA ALA A 126 13.28 6.94 -4.01
C ALA A 126 12.08 6.82 -3.06
N ALA A 127 10.99 6.19 -3.51
CA ALA A 127 9.80 5.96 -2.70
C ALA A 127 10.10 5.13 -1.43
N THR A 128 10.88 4.06 -1.57
CA THR A 128 11.29 3.20 -0.43
C THR A 128 12.15 3.97 0.57
N THR A 129 13.12 4.75 0.07
CA THR A 129 14.01 5.57 0.91
C THR A 129 13.21 6.61 1.70
N GLU A 130 12.28 7.30 1.03
CA GLU A 130 11.38 8.26 1.68
C GLU A 130 10.49 7.58 2.74
N GLY A 131 9.94 6.42 2.42
CA GLY A 131 9.13 5.63 3.36
C GLY A 131 9.91 5.22 4.62
N MET A 132 11.16 4.77 4.47
CA MET A 132 12.02 4.44 5.59
C MET A 132 12.35 5.67 6.46
N ALA A 133 12.66 6.80 5.83
CA ALA A 133 12.94 8.05 6.53
C ALA A 133 11.73 8.56 7.33
N LYS A 134 10.51 8.39 6.81
CA LYS A 134 9.27 8.72 7.54
C LYS A 134 9.09 7.87 8.79
N ILE A 135 9.38 6.57 8.72
CA ILE A 135 9.34 5.69 9.90
C ILE A 135 10.38 6.12 10.94
N ASP A 136 11.57 6.53 10.51
CA ASP A 136 12.62 7.00 11.41
C ASP A 136 12.25 8.29 12.14
N ALA A 137 11.50 9.16 11.48
CA ALA A 137 11.02 10.42 12.06
C ALA A 137 9.76 10.26 12.94
N ALA A 138 9.00 9.17 12.79
CA ALA A 138 7.72 8.98 13.49
C ALA A 138 7.88 8.79 15.00
N GLN A 139 7.02 9.39 15.81
CA GLN A 139 7.05 9.18 17.26
C GLN A 139 6.65 7.74 17.60
N GLU A 140 7.47 7.06 18.39
CA GLU A 140 7.20 5.71 18.88
C GLU A 140 6.81 5.77 20.36
N THR A 141 5.73 5.07 20.72
CA THR A 141 5.32 4.84 22.11
C THR A 141 5.11 3.34 22.33
N ILE A 142 5.84 2.74 23.28
CA ILE A 142 5.76 1.31 23.60
C ILE A 142 5.12 1.13 24.98
N ASN A 143 4.05 0.32 25.03
CA ASN A 143 3.30 -0.02 26.24
C ASN A 143 3.18 -1.56 26.33
N GLY A 144 4.20 -2.21 26.91
CA GLY A 144 4.26 -3.68 26.99
C GLY A 144 4.30 -4.31 25.60
N ASP A 145 3.32 -5.17 25.30
CA ASP A 145 3.21 -5.88 24.01
C ASP A 145 2.46 -5.08 22.93
N LYS A 146 2.27 -3.77 23.14
CA LYS A 146 1.67 -2.86 22.16
C LYS A 146 2.62 -1.70 21.88
N ALA A 147 2.67 -1.27 20.63
CA ALA A 147 3.39 -0.07 20.23
C ALA A 147 2.49 0.78 19.33
N VAL A 148 2.67 2.09 19.40
CA VAL A 148 2.01 3.06 18.52
C VAL A 148 3.10 3.86 17.81
N ILE A 149 3.01 3.91 16.48
CA ILE A 149 3.85 4.73 15.62
C ILE A 149 2.99 5.86 15.08
N ASP A 150 3.33 7.09 15.44
CA ASP A 150 2.62 8.30 15.02
C ASP A 150 3.54 9.16 14.14
N SER A 151 3.20 9.27 12.86
CA SER A 151 3.92 10.10 11.89
C SER A 151 3.62 11.61 12.06
N GLY A 152 2.80 11.98 13.04
CA GLY A 152 2.39 13.33 13.33
C GLY A 152 1.23 13.83 12.44
N PRO A 153 0.58 14.94 12.83
CA PRO A 153 -0.61 15.44 12.16
C PRO A 153 -0.35 15.91 10.72
N ALA A 154 0.88 16.36 10.43
CA ALA A 154 1.27 16.79 9.09
C ALA A 154 1.27 15.65 8.06
N ALA A 155 1.37 14.39 8.51
CA ALA A 155 1.34 13.23 7.63
C ALA A 155 -0.08 12.88 7.16
N GLY A 156 -1.13 13.34 7.86
CA GLY A 156 -2.53 13.02 7.54
C GLY A 156 -2.90 11.53 7.70
N THR A 157 -1.98 10.70 8.19
CA THR A 157 -2.18 9.28 8.44
C THR A 157 -2.51 9.04 9.90
N PRO A 158 -3.52 8.22 10.23
CA PRO A 158 -3.79 7.84 11.61
C PRO A 158 -2.59 7.09 12.22
N PRO A 159 -2.37 7.19 13.55
CA PRO A 159 -1.34 6.41 14.21
C PRO A 159 -1.51 4.91 13.97
N LEU A 160 -0.40 4.21 13.72
CA LEU A 160 -0.38 2.79 13.45
C LEU A 160 -0.08 2.02 14.73
N THR A 161 -0.95 1.08 15.08
CA THR A 161 -0.76 0.18 16.22
C THR A 161 -0.04 -1.09 15.78
N LEU A 162 0.96 -1.53 16.53
CA LEU A 162 1.61 -2.82 16.39
C LEU A 162 1.41 -3.65 17.66
N THR A 163 1.39 -4.97 17.50
CA THR A 163 1.35 -5.92 18.62
C THR A 163 2.57 -6.82 18.59
N LYS A 164 3.10 -7.14 19.78
CA LYS A 164 4.21 -8.08 19.92
C LYS A 164 3.65 -9.50 19.96
N SER A 165 4.21 -10.39 19.14
CA SER A 165 3.88 -11.82 19.11
C SER A 165 5.19 -12.60 19.19
N GLY A 166 5.46 -13.21 20.34
CA GLY A 166 6.77 -13.78 20.66
C GLY A 166 7.85 -12.71 20.70
N ASN A 167 8.91 -12.88 19.91
CA ASN A 167 10.02 -11.90 19.83
C ASN A 167 9.91 -10.95 18.63
N GLN A 168 8.75 -10.87 17.98
CA GLN A 168 8.55 -10.09 16.76
C GLN A 168 7.37 -9.13 16.90
N TRP A 169 7.53 -7.90 16.41
CA TRP A 169 6.42 -6.97 16.25
C TRP A 169 5.68 -7.25 14.95
N LYS A 170 4.35 -7.22 15.04
CA LYS A 170 3.45 -7.45 13.90
C LYS A 170 2.43 -6.35 13.78
N ILE A 171 1.99 -6.12 12.56
CA ILE A 171 0.93 -5.16 12.24
C ILE A 171 -0.39 -5.94 12.21
N PRO A 172 -1.35 -5.69 13.11
CA PRO A 172 -2.64 -6.34 13.03
C PRO A 172 -3.38 -5.86 11.78
N ILE A 173 -3.77 -6.78 10.91
CA ILE A 173 -4.48 -6.42 9.67
C ILE A 173 -5.85 -5.77 9.95
N SER A 174 -6.42 -6.05 11.13
CA SER A 174 -7.64 -5.40 11.63
C SER A 174 -7.49 -3.89 11.80
N GLU A 175 -6.28 -3.37 12.01
CA GLU A 175 -6.01 -1.93 12.02
C GLU A 175 -6.18 -1.32 10.61
N LEU A 176 -5.90 -2.10 9.56
CA LEU A 176 -6.01 -1.68 8.16
C LEU A 176 -7.42 -1.86 7.59
N SER A 177 -8.24 -2.73 8.20
CA SER A 177 -9.63 -3.00 7.79
C SER A 177 -10.68 -2.41 8.73
N ARG A 178 -10.27 -1.58 9.72
CA ARG A 178 -11.20 -1.00 10.70
C ARG A 178 -12.33 -0.23 10.01
N GLY A 179 -13.57 -0.63 10.31
CA GLY A 179 -14.78 0.01 9.76
C GLY A 179 -15.11 -0.36 8.32
N VAL A 180 -14.42 -1.35 7.75
CA VAL A 180 -14.71 -1.87 6.40
C VAL A 180 -15.63 -3.09 6.53
N ASP A 181 -16.74 -3.10 5.80
CA ASP A 181 -17.65 -4.24 5.77
C ASP A 181 -17.10 -5.39 4.92
N GLN A 182 -17.61 -6.61 5.13
CA GLN A 182 -17.11 -7.80 4.45
C GLN A 182 -17.26 -7.73 2.92
N SER A 183 -18.32 -7.12 2.39
CA SER A 183 -18.50 -7.02 0.94
C SER A 183 -17.46 -6.11 0.30
N THR A 184 -17.07 -5.03 1.00
CA THR A 184 -15.96 -4.17 0.58
C THR A 184 -14.62 -4.91 0.67
N ILE A 185 -14.40 -5.76 1.68
CA ILE A 185 -13.21 -6.60 1.77
C ILE A 185 -13.14 -7.57 0.58
N ASP A 186 -14.22 -8.28 0.29
CA ASP A 186 -14.30 -9.22 -0.84
C ASP A 186 -14.03 -8.51 -2.18
N GLN A 187 -14.57 -7.31 -2.34
CA GLN A 187 -14.30 -6.49 -3.52
C GLN A 187 -12.82 -6.10 -3.63
N ARG A 188 -12.19 -5.70 -2.52
CA ARG A 188 -10.75 -5.38 -2.49
C ARG A 188 -9.89 -6.60 -2.81
N LEU A 189 -10.24 -7.78 -2.32
CA LEU A 189 -9.56 -9.03 -2.65
C LEU A 189 -9.65 -9.33 -4.15
N ALA A 190 -10.83 -9.17 -4.75
CA ALA A 190 -11.02 -9.35 -6.18
C ALA A 190 -10.21 -8.32 -7.00
N ASP A 191 -10.13 -7.07 -6.55
CA ASP A 191 -9.34 -6.03 -7.20
C ASP A 191 -7.83 -6.32 -7.11
N LEU A 192 -7.34 -6.75 -5.95
CA LEU A 192 -5.94 -7.15 -5.77
C LEU A 192 -5.58 -8.35 -6.66
N ALA A 193 -6.45 -9.36 -6.73
CA ALA A 193 -6.26 -10.52 -7.59
C ALA A 193 -6.21 -10.12 -9.07
N PHE A 194 -7.13 -9.25 -9.50
CA PHE A 194 -7.14 -8.71 -10.86
C PHE A 194 -5.85 -7.95 -11.19
N MET A 195 -5.43 -7.02 -10.33
CA MET A 195 -4.21 -6.23 -10.54
C MET A 195 -2.95 -7.12 -10.55
N SER A 196 -2.88 -8.10 -9.67
CA SER A 196 -1.80 -9.09 -9.64
C SER A 196 -1.73 -9.91 -10.94
N GLY A 197 -2.87 -10.34 -11.47
CA GLY A 197 -2.96 -11.00 -12.78
C GLY A 197 -2.47 -10.10 -13.92
N LEU A 198 -2.97 -8.86 -13.98
CA LEU A 198 -2.56 -7.88 -14.99
C LEU A 198 -1.06 -7.62 -14.97
N MET A 199 -0.45 -7.49 -13.79
CA MET A 199 1.01 -7.33 -13.65
C MET A 199 1.78 -8.56 -14.14
N ASN A 200 1.32 -9.77 -13.83
CA ASN A 200 1.95 -11.01 -14.30
C ASN A 200 1.90 -11.17 -15.82
N ASP A 201 0.75 -10.88 -16.43
CA ASP A 201 0.58 -10.93 -17.89
C ASP A 201 1.48 -9.91 -18.56
N SER A 202 1.52 -8.69 -18.03
CA SER A 202 2.33 -7.59 -18.57
C SER A 202 3.83 -7.88 -18.42
N ALA A 203 4.25 -8.42 -17.28
CA ALA A 203 5.63 -8.88 -17.08
C ALA A 203 6.01 -9.92 -18.14
N THR A 204 5.12 -10.89 -18.39
CA THR A 204 5.33 -11.95 -19.38
C THR A 204 5.46 -11.38 -20.80
N GLU A 205 4.65 -10.40 -21.19
CA GLU A 205 4.72 -9.76 -22.49
C GLU A 205 5.96 -8.87 -22.66
N ILE A 206 6.35 -8.13 -21.62
CA ILE A 206 7.59 -7.35 -21.61
C ILE A 206 8.79 -8.29 -21.78
N SER A 207 8.86 -9.38 -21.02
CA SER A 207 9.92 -10.38 -21.13
C SER A 207 9.97 -11.07 -22.51
N LYS A 208 8.85 -11.15 -23.23
CA LYS A 208 8.79 -11.65 -24.61
C LYS A 208 9.20 -10.61 -25.65
N GLY A 209 9.49 -9.36 -25.26
CA GLY A 209 9.82 -8.27 -26.17
C GLY A 209 8.63 -7.80 -27.02
N THR A 210 7.39 -8.02 -26.54
CA THR A 210 6.16 -7.56 -27.20
C THR A 210 6.16 -6.03 -27.36
N TYR A 211 6.72 -5.32 -26.39
CA TYR A 211 6.78 -3.86 -26.36
C TYR A 211 8.19 -3.37 -26.68
N LYS A 212 8.30 -2.34 -27.52
CA LYS A 212 9.60 -1.76 -27.90
C LYS A 212 10.08 -0.71 -26.92
N THR A 213 9.14 -0.03 -26.26
CA THR A 213 9.44 1.04 -25.30
C THR A 213 8.62 0.87 -24.01
N PRO A 214 9.06 1.46 -22.89
CA PRO A 214 8.25 1.56 -21.67
C PRO A 214 6.88 2.19 -21.92
N LYS A 215 6.83 3.22 -22.78
CA LYS A 215 5.58 3.90 -23.14
C LYS A 215 4.58 2.95 -23.82
N ASP A 216 5.03 2.12 -24.77
CA ASP A 216 4.16 1.15 -25.45
C ASP A 216 3.58 0.14 -24.45
N ALA A 217 4.40 -0.35 -23.52
CA ALA A 217 3.96 -1.23 -22.45
C ALA A 217 2.93 -0.54 -21.54
N GLY A 218 3.19 0.71 -21.14
CA GLY A 218 2.28 1.50 -20.32
C GLY A 218 0.92 1.75 -20.97
N ASP A 219 0.91 2.12 -22.26
CA ASP A 219 -0.32 2.32 -23.04
C ASP A 219 -1.13 1.01 -23.14
N ALA A 220 -0.46 -0.11 -23.38
CA ALA A 220 -1.10 -1.43 -23.45
C ALA A 220 -1.72 -1.86 -22.11
N ILE A 221 -1.00 -1.68 -21.00
CA ILE A 221 -1.51 -1.96 -19.65
C ILE A 221 -2.74 -1.09 -19.35
N LYS A 222 -2.67 0.21 -19.64
CA LYS A 222 -3.80 1.13 -19.47
C LYS A 222 -5.02 0.70 -20.30
N SER A 223 -4.81 0.27 -21.54
CA SER A 223 -5.87 -0.24 -22.42
C SER A 223 -6.54 -1.49 -21.85
N LYS A 224 -5.75 -2.47 -21.38
CA LYS A 224 -6.24 -3.69 -20.71
C LYS A 224 -7.05 -3.36 -19.46
N MET A 225 -6.55 -2.45 -18.63
CA MET A 225 -7.24 -1.99 -17.43
C MET A 225 -8.60 -1.35 -17.78
N MET A 226 -8.65 -0.47 -18.79
CA MET A 226 -9.88 0.16 -19.23
C MET A 226 -10.90 -0.86 -19.75
N THR A 227 -10.43 -1.83 -20.55
CA THR A 227 -11.29 -2.91 -21.09
C THR A 227 -11.87 -3.75 -19.96
N ALA A 228 -11.05 -4.14 -18.98
CA ALA A 228 -11.51 -4.90 -17.83
C ALA A 228 -12.53 -4.11 -16.98
N MET A 229 -12.31 -2.80 -16.78
CA MET A 229 -13.28 -1.94 -16.08
C MET A 229 -14.61 -1.85 -16.84
N MET A 230 -14.59 -1.70 -18.16
CA MET A 230 -15.82 -1.71 -18.98
C MET A 230 -16.56 -3.04 -18.89
N GLN A 231 -15.85 -4.17 -18.91
CA GLN A 231 -16.45 -5.50 -18.77
C GLN A 231 -17.12 -5.69 -17.40
N ARG A 232 -16.50 -5.19 -16.32
CA ARG A 232 -17.08 -5.23 -14.97
C ARG A 232 -18.32 -4.35 -14.84
N ALA A 233 -18.27 -3.14 -15.41
CA ALA A 233 -19.44 -2.26 -15.44
C ALA A 233 -20.61 -2.88 -16.21
N ALA A 234 -20.34 -3.51 -17.36
CA ALA A 234 -21.36 -4.22 -18.12
C ALA A 234 -21.96 -5.40 -17.33
N ALA A 235 -21.12 -6.18 -16.64
CA ALA A 235 -21.60 -7.29 -15.80
C ALA A 235 -22.51 -6.83 -14.66
N ALA A 236 -22.21 -5.69 -14.02
CA ALA A 236 -23.03 -5.12 -12.95
C ALA A 236 -24.42 -4.64 -13.43
N THR A 237 -24.57 -4.31 -14.71
CA THR A 237 -25.85 -3.85 -15.29
C THR A 237 -26.74 -4.96 -15.86
N ARG A 238 -26.25 -6.21 -15.90
CA ARG A 238 -27.07 -7.32 -16.37
C ARG A 238 -28.18 -7.59 -15.36
N PRO A 239 -29.47 -7.51 -15.77
CA PRO A 239 -30.57 -7.83 -14.87
C PRO A 239 -30.38 -9.26 -14.36
N THR A 240 -30.43 -9.44 -13.04
CA THR A 240 -30.52 -10.78 -12.45
C THR A 240 -31.90 -11.33 -12.77
N THR A 241 -32.08 -11.86 -13.98
CA THR A 241 -33.21 -12.73 -14.30
C THR A 241 -32.94 -14.08 -13.65
N ALA A 242 -33.01 -14.13 -12.32
CA ALA A 242 -33.18 -15.39 -11.62
C ALA A 242 -34.47 -16.02 -12.16
N PRO A 243 -34.45 -17.28 -12.61
CA PRO A 243 -35.68 -17.96 -12.99
C PRO A 243 -36.61 -17.88 -11.78
N ALA A 244 -37.79 -17.27 -11.98
CA ALA A 244 -38.86 -17.37 -11.00
C ALA A 244 -39.23 -18.85 -10.95
N ASP A 245 -38.68 -19.54 -9.95
CA ASP A 245 -38.96 -20.94 -9.67
C ASP A 245 -40.46 -21.04 -9.49
N SER A 246 -41.09 -21.63 -10.50
CA SER A 246 -42.52 -21.71 -10.64
C SER A 246 -42.97 -22.78 -9.68
N ALA A 247 -43.23 -22.37 -8.43
CA ALA A 247 -44.01 -23.12 -7.47
C ALA A 247 -45.42 -23.34 -8.04
N GLN A 248 -45.56 -24.37 -8.86
CA GLN A 248 -46.84 -24.81 -9.36
C GLN A 248 -46.79 -26.34 -9.54
N LYS A 249 -47.69 -27.01 -8.81
CA LYS A 249 -47.90 -28.46 -8.63
C LYS A 249 -47.07 -29.08 -7.49
N GLU A 250 -47.65 -29.74 -6.50
CA GLU A 250 -48.82 -30.61 -6.55
C GLU A 250 -49.57 -30.58 -5.21
N ALA A 251 -50.86 -30.23 -5.30
CA ALA A 251 -51.85 -30.80 -4.40
C ALA A 251 -52.22 -32.18 -4.95
N ASN A 252 -51.96 -33.23 -4.19
CA ASN A 252 -52.77 -34.45 -4.19
C ASN A 252 -52.56 -35.22 -2.88
#